data_AF-A0AAD4M3G3-F1
#
_entry.id   AF-A0AAD4M3G3-F1
#
_cell.length_a   1.000
_cell.length_b   1.000
_cell.length_c   1.000
_cell.angle_alpha   90.00
_cell.angle_beta   90.00
_cell.angle_gamma   90.00
#
_symmetry.space_group_name_H-M   'P 1'
#
loop_
_entity.id
_entity.type
_entity.pdbx_description
1 polymer ?
#
loop_
_entity_poly.entity_id
_entity_poly.type
_entity_poly.pdbx_seq_one_letter_code
_entity_poly.pdbx_strand_id
1 'polypeptide(L)'
;MASVPSKRWTQFYAALQLAIQRAAHKWTYKDFSECFPLWCEEQPNGAEGVFNTVSNFIESHIVTNTNKLFEEYEVQKHIDTLHEVVTDARARRQRGEGPGVDHWRVDLQPRAAVRARTIPALEQERDSLRARLAEMERENTELYREVQENVAARDRADTKTAEIFAFFDEIHAKWKELPIEDVQAWTLLTAETQSAVNPPP
;
A
#
# COMPACT_ATOMS: atom_id res chain seq x y z
N MET A 1 -10.50 -1.64 -13.01
CA MET A 1 -11.11 -2.85 -13.58
C MET A 1 -12.61 -2.75 -13.34
N ALA A 2 -13.44 -2.72 -14.38
CA ALA A 2 -14.89 -2.68 -14.19
C ALA A 2 -15.33 -3.97 -13.49
N SER A 3 -15.88 -3.87 -12.27
CA SER A 3 -16.39 -5.02 -11.53
C SER A 3 -17.55 -5.64 -12.31
N VAL A 4 -17.63 -6.98 -12.28
CA VAL A 4 -18.79 -7.68 -12.84
C VAL A 4 -20.05 -7.15 -12.14
N PRO A 5 -21.09 -6.71 -12.87
CA PRO A 5 -22.27 -6.14 -12.26
C PRO A 5 -22.96 -7.15 -11.33
N SER A 6 -23.49 -6.70 -10.20
CA SER A 6 -24.17 -7.60 -9.27
C SER A 6 -25.43 -8.19 -9.88
N LYS A 7 -25.87 -9.35 -9.34
CA LYS A 7 -27.17 -9.94 -9.70
C LYS A 7 -28.33 -8.97 -9.48
N ARG A 8 -28.23 -8.12 -8.45
CA ARG A 8 -29.24 -7.12 -8.12
C ARG A 8 -29.31 -6.03 -9.20
N TRP A 9 -28.15 -5.54 -9.67
CA TRP A 9 -28.08 -4.59 -10.77
C TRP A 9 -28.70 -5.16 -12.05
N THR A 10 -28.31 -6.38 -12.44
CA THR A 10 -28.83 -7.02 -13.65
C THR A 10 -30.36 -7.16 -13.61
N GLN A 11 -30.92 -7.55 -12.46
CA GLN A 11 -32.37 -7.64 -12.29
C GLN A 11 -33.07 -6.28 -12.33
N PHE A 12 -32.49 -5.28 -11.65
CA PHE A 12 -33.01 -3.91 -11.64
C PHE A 12 -33.03 -3.33 -13.07
N TYR A 13 -31.91 -3.41 -13.77
CA TYR A 13 -31.77 -2.87 -15.12
C TYR A 13 -32.69 -3.60 -16.12
N ALA A 14 -32.80 -4.92 -16.02
CA ALA A 14 -33.71 -5.69 -16.87
C ALA A 14 -35.19 -5.32 -16.64
N ALA A 15 -35.62 -5.17 -15.38
CA ALA A 15 -36.98 -4.76 -15.05
C ALA A 15 -37.28 -3.34 -15.54
N LEU A 16 -36.31 -2.43 -15.43
CA LEU A 16 -36.44 -1.07 -15.93
C LEU A 16 -36.54 -1.03 -17.46
N GLN A 17 -35.68 -1.75 -18.17
CA GLN A 17 -35.74 -1.85 -19.64
C GLN A 17 -37.12 -2.36 -20.10
N LEU A 18 -37.66 -3.38 -19.43
CA LEU A 18 -39.00 -3.87 -19.71
C LEU A 18 -40.09 -2.80 -19.45
N ALA A 19 -39.93 -2.00 -18.40
CA ALA A 19 -40.86 -0.92 -18.10
C ALA A 19 -40.79 0.20 -19.16
N ILE A 20 -39.59 0.56 -19.63
CA ILE A 20 -39.39 1.55 -20.70
C ILE A 20 -40.04 1.07 -21.99
N GLN A 21 -39.79 -0.17 -22.40
CA GLN A 21 -40.41 -0.77 -23.59
C GLN A 21 -41.93 -0.74 -23.48
N ARG A 22 -42.49 -1.17 -22.35
CA ARG A 22 -43.95 -1.14 -22.13
C ARG A 22 -44.53 0.27 -22.14
N ALA A 23 -43.79 1.27 -21.66
CA ALA A 23 -44.25 2.66 -21.67
C ALA A 23 -44.21 3.26 -23.08
N ALA A 24 -43.14 3.02 -23.83
CA ALA A 24 -42.97 3.54 -25.19
C ALA A 24 -43.97 2.92 -26.18
N HIS A 25 -44.31 1.64 -26.00
CA HIS A 25 -45.19 0.87 -26.90
C HIS A 25 -46.60 0.63 -26.33
N LYS A 26 -47.00 1.37 -25.29
CA LYS A 26 -48.35 1.23 -24.69
C LYS A 26 -49.47 1.66 -25.63
N TRP A 27 -49.18 2.66 -26.46
CA TRP A 27 -50.09 3.19 -27.47
C TRP A 27 -49.79 2.48 -28.79
N THR A 28 -50.85 2.06 -29.46
CA THR A 28 -50.78 1.28 -30.68
C THR A 28 -50.97 2.17 -31.90
N TYR A 29 -50.62 1.66 -33.08
CA TYR A 29 -50.93 2.36 -34.33
C TYR A 29 -52.43 2.62 -34.49
N LYS A 30 -53.29 1.77 -33.92
CA LYS A 30 -54.73 1.98 -33.88
C LYS A 30 -55.08 3.25 -33.10
N ASP A 31 -54.55 3.41 -31.88
CA ASP A 31 -54.78 4.60 -31.05
C ASP A 31 -54.29 5.87 -31.75
N PHE A 32 -53.19 5.77 -32.50
CA PHE A 32 -52.68 6.87 -33.33
C PHE A 32 -53.61 7.19 -34.49
N SER A 33 -54.11 6.19 -35.21
CA SER A 33 -55.03 6.36 -36.33
C SER A 33 -56.40 6.92 -35.92
N GLU A 34 -56.87 6.61 -34.72
CA GLU A 34 -58.09 7.20 -34.16
C GLU A 34 -57.94 8.71 -33.92
N CYS A 35 -56.72 9.16 -33.62
CA CYS A 35 -56.41 10.58 -33.40
C CYS A 35 -56.12 11.34 -34.71
N PHE A 36 -55.65 10.66 -35.74
CA PHE A 36 -55.29 11.24 -37.04
C PHE A 36 -55.89 10.49 -38.24
N PRO A 37 -57.23 10.30 -38.29
CA PRO A 37 -57.86 9.40 -39.25
C PRO A 37 -57.63 9.82 -40.70
N LEU A 38 -57.83 11.11 -41.01
CA LEU A 38 -57.70 11.64 -42.37
C LEU A 38 -56.29 11.43 -42.94
N TRP A 39 -55.25 11.63 -42.12
CA TRP A 39 -53.87 11.49 -42.55
C TRP A 39 -53.46 10.02 -42.71
N CYS A 40 -53.92 9.15 -41.81
CA CYS A 40 -53.70 7.70 -41.94
C CYS A 40 -54.38 7.11 -43.19
N GLU A 41 -55.52 7.67 -43.62
CA GLU A 41 -56.19 7.29 -44.87
C GLU A 41 -55.45 7.80 -46.11
N GLU A 42 -55.00 9.05 -46.10
CA GLU A 42 -54.31 9.67 -47.24
C GLU A 42 -52.88 9.13 -47.45
N GLN A 43 -52.15 8.86 -46.37
CA GLN A 43 -50.74 8.43 -46.40
C GLN A 43 -50.43 7.35 -45.36
N PRO A 44 -50.89 6.10 -45.55
CA PRO A 44 -50.74 5.03 -44.57
C PRO A 44 -49.25 4.72 -44.26
N ASN A 45 -48.42 4.63 -45.30
CA ASN A 45 -46.99 4.34 -45.13
C ASN A 45 -46.22 5.45 -44.39
N GLY A 46 -46.64 6.71 -44.58
CA GLY A 46 -46.04 7.87 -43.92
C GLY A 46 -46.42 7.93 -42.44
N ALA A 47 -47.70 7.74 -42.15
CA ALA A 47 -48.23 7.73 -40.78
C ALA A 47 -47.63 6.58 -39.95
N GLU A 48 -47.51 5.37 -40.50
CA GLU A 48 -46.87 4.24 -39.83
C GLU A 48 -45.37 4.48 -39.58
N GLY A 49 -44.67 5.08 -40.55
CA GLY A 49 -43.27 5.49 -40.39
C GLY A 49 -43.07 6.49 -39.26
N VAL A 50 -43.95 7.49 -39.16
CA VAL A 50 -43.89 8.49 -38.07
C VAL A 50 -44.22 7.87 -36.72
N PHE A 51 -45.25 7.03 -36.63
CA PHE A 51 -45.60 6.30 -35.40
C PHE A 51 -44.41 5.50 -34.85
N ASN A 52 -43.76 4.72 -35.71
CA ASN A 52 -42.58 3.94 -35.33
C ASN A 52 -41.40 4.84 -34.93
N THR A 53 -41.20 5.96 -35.64
CA THR A 53 -40.15 6.93 -35.33
C THR A 53 -40.35 7.56 -33.95
N VAL A 54 -41.58 7.98 -33.62
CA VAL A 54 -41.90 8.56 -32.32
C VAL A 54 -41.74 7.53 -31.20
N SER A 55 -42.22 6.30 -31.40
CA SER A 55 -42.10 5.23 -30.41
C SER A 55 -40.62 4.90 -30.11
N ASN A 56 -39.80 4.73 -31.15
CA ASN A 56 -38.37 4.49 -31.02
C ASN A 56 -37.63 5.68 -30.39
N PHE A 57 -38.04 6.91 -30.73
CA PHE A 57 -37.47 8.13 -30.15
C PHE A 57 -37.76 8.20 -28.65
N ILE A 58 -39.00 7.95 -28.22
CA ILE A 58 -39.38 7.94 -26.80
C ILE A 58 -38.55 6.90 -26.04
N GLU A 59 -38.46 5.68 -26.57
CA GLU A 59 -37.66 4.60 -25.95
C GLU A 59 -36.19 5.01 -25.81
N SER A 60 -35.55 5.42 -26.90
CA SER A 60 -34.14 5.83 -26.92
C SER A 60 -33.86 7.03 -26.00
N HIS A 61 -34.75 8.01 -25.99
CA HIS A 61 -34.62 9.21 -25.16
C HIS A 61 -34.74 8.89 -23.67
N ILE A 62 -35.70 8.04 -23.28
CA ILE A 62 -35.84 7.59 -21.89
C ILE A 62 -34.60 6.79 -21.47
N VAL A 63 -34.14 5.83 -22.28
CA VAL A 63 -32.93 5.04 -21.98
C VAL A 63 -31.72 5.96 -21.80
N THR A 64 -31.50 6.89 -22.73
CA THR A 64 -30.36 7.81 -22.69
C THR A 64 -30.36 8.67 -21.43
N ASN A 65 -31.51 9.26 -21.08
CA ASN A 65 -31.60 10.12 -19.90
C ASN A 65 -31.47 9.32 -18.60
N THR A 66 -32.00 8.10 -18.57
CA THR A 66 -31.87 7.22 -17.41
C THR A 66 -30.41 6.80 -17.20
N ASN A 67 -29.69 6.50 -18.28
CA ASN A 67 -28.26 6.16 -18.21
C ASN A 67 -27.42 7.36 -17.73
N LYS A 68 -27.74 8.58 -18.16
CA LYS A 68 -27.09 9.80 -17.61
C LYS A 68 -27.29 9.93 -16.10
N LEU A 69 -28.50 9.69 -15.61
CA LEU A 69 -28.77 9.67 -14.16
C LEU A 69 -28.00 8.55 -13.47
N PHE A 70 -27.87 7.38 -14.10
CA PHE A 70 -27.09 6.28 -13.53
C PHE A 70 -25.61 6.59 -13.40
N GLU A 71 -25.05 7.31 -14.37
CA GLU A 71 -23.68 7.81 -14.32
C GLU A 71 -23.52 8.89 -13.24
N GLU A 72 -24.42 9.89 -13.20
CA GLU A 72 -24.37 11.01 -12.25
C GLU A 72 -24.44 10.55 -10.80
N TYR A 73 -25.33 9.62 -10.49
CA TYR A 73 -25.54 9.11 -9.13
C TYR A 73 -24.76 7.82 -8.84
N GLU A 74 -23.88 7.39 -9.74
CA GLU A 74 -23.13 6.11 -9.65
C GLU A 74 -24.05 4.94 -9.24
N VAL A 75 -25.25 4.85 -9.81
CA VAL A 75 -26.33 3.98 -9.28
C VAL A 75 -25.92 2.50 -9.26
N GLN A 76 -25.23 2.06 -10.31
CA GLN A 76 -24.74 0.68 -10.39
C GLN A 76 -23.83 0.35 -9.20
N LYS A 77 -22.85 1.21 -8.90
CA LYS A 77 -21.92 1.02 -7.80
C LYS A 77 -22.65 0.94 -6.45
N HIS A 78 -23.62 1.82 -6.21
CA HIS A 78 -24.40 1.80 -4.98
C HIS A 78 -25.27 0.54 -4.85
N ILE A 79 -25.88 0.08 -5.94
CA ILE A 79 -26.66 -1.17 -5.97
C ILE A 79 -25.76 -2.39 -5.77
N ASP A 80 -24.55 -2.37 -6.31
CA ASP A 80 -23.55 -3.42 -6.16
C ASP A 80 -23.05 -3.48 -4.71
N THR A 81 -22.71 -2.33 -4.09
CA THR A 81 -22.36 -2.26 -2.66
C THR A 81 -23.50 -2.76 -1.78
N LEU A 82 -24.75 -2.41 -2.09
CA LEU A 82 -25.91 -2.95 -1.38
C LEU A 82 -26.02 -4.48 -1.53
N HIS A 83 -25.74 -5.01 -2.72
CA HIS A 83 -25.74 -6.45 -2.94
C HIS A 83 -24.66 -7.17 -2.12
N GLU A 84 -23.46 -6.60 -2.06
CA GLU A 84 -22.35 -7.11 -1.25
C GLU A 84 -22.71 -7.14 0.24
N VAL A 85 -23.18 -6.02 0.80
CA VAL A 85 -23.58 -5.91 2.22
C VAL A 85 -24.68 -6.91 2.57
N VAL A 86 -25.70 -7.07 1.72
CA VAL A 86 -26.78 -8.04 1.96
C VAL A 86 -26.28 -9.48 1.88
N THR A 87 -25.36 -9.78 0.96
CA THR A 87 -24.80 -11.13 0.79
C THR A 87 -23.92 -11.51 1.97
N ASP A 88 -23.07 -10.59 2.44
CA ASP A 88 -22.26 -10.77 3.65
C ASP A 88 -23.16 -10.95 4.89
N ALA A 89 -24.17 -10.10 5.08
CA ALA A 89 -25.11 -10.24 6.18
C ALA A 89 -25.85 -11.60 6.18
N ARG A 90 -26.24 -12.10 5.00
CA ARG A 90 -26.83 -13.45 4.86
C ARG A 90 -25.82 -14.54 5.22
N ALA A 91 -24.57 -14.41 4.79
CA ALA A 91 -23.52 -15.37 5.11
C ALA A 91 -23.23 -15.42 6.62
N ARG A 92 -23.13 -14.26 7.29
CA ARG A 92 -23.01 -14.15 8.76
C ARG A 92 -24.14 -14.87 9.47
N ARG A 93 -25.39 -14.60 9.05
CA ARG A 93 -26.58 -15.25 9.60
C ARG A 93 -26.55 -16.78 9.41
N GLN A 94 -26.08 -17.27 8.28
CA GLN A 94 -25.95 -18.72 8.02
C GLN A 94 -24.88 -19.37 8.92
N ARG A 95 -23.82 -18.63 9.27
CA ARG A 95 -22.80 -19.07 10.23
C ARG A 95 -23.26 -19.02 11.69
N GLY A 96 -24.49 -18.56 11.96
CA GLY A 96 -25.00 -18.37 13.32
C GLY A 96 -24.39 -17.18 14.05
N GLU A 97 -23.65 -16.32 13.35
CA GLU A 97 -23.21 -15.04 13.88
C GLU A 97 -24.45 -14.17 14.06
N GLY A 98 -24.74 -13.78 15.31
CA GLY A 98 -25.81 -12.85 15.62
C GLY A 98 -25.60 -11.49 14.96
N PRO A 99 -26.52 -10.53 15.14
CA PRO A 99 -26.29 -9.15 14.70
C PRO A 99 -24.93 -8.67 15.23
N GLY A 100 -24.03 -8.28 14.33
CA GLY A 100 -22.72 -7.77 14.71
C GLY A 100 -22.85 -6.55 15.63
N VAL A 101 -21.76 -6.23 16.34
CA VAL A 101 -21.69 -5.06 17.23
C VAL A 101 -22.02 -3.76 16.48
N ASP A 102 -21.70 -3.72 15.18
CA ASP A 102 -22.01 -2.63 14.26
C ASP A 102 -23.31 -2.89 13.48
N HIS A 103 -24.43 -2.97 14.19
CA HIS A 103 -25.74 -3.00 13.56
C HIS A 103 -26.38 -1.61 13.60
N TRP A 104 -27.01 -1.21 12.50
CA TRP A 104 -27.76 0.03 12.46
C TRP A 104 -28.89 0.02 13.49
N ARG A 105 -29.10 1.17 14.15
CA ARG A 105 -30.19 1.42 15.10
C ARG A 105 -30.83 2.76 14.79
N VAL A 106 -32.13 2.87 15.04
CA VAL A 106 -32.88 4.13 14.86
C VAL A 106 -32.38 5.21 15.81
N ASP A 107 -31.93 4.83 17.00
CA ASP A 107 -31.37 5.67 18.06
C ASP A 107 -29.83 5.77 18.02
N LEU A 108 -29.21 5.51 16.86
CA LEU A 108 -27.76 5.55 16.74
C LEU A 108 -27.22 6.98 16.95
N GLN A 109 -26.55 7.19 18.08
CA GLN A 109 -25.91 8.47 18.37
C GLN A 109 -24.80 8.75 17.34
N PRO A 110 -24.65 9.99 16.84
CA PRO A 110 -23.59 10.34 15.89
C PRO A 110 -22.18 9.97 16.37
N ARG A 111 -21.92 10.10 17.69
CA ARG A 111 -20.65 9.68 18.30
C ARG A 111 -20.39 8.17 18.17
N ALA A 112 -21.42 7.35 18.27
CA ALA A 112 -21.31 5.90 18.11
C ALA A 112 -20.97 5.54 16.65
N ALA A 113 -21.64 6.17 15.69
CA ALA A 113 -21.36 5.98 14.26
C ALA A 113 -19.92 6.38 13.89
N VAL A 114 -19.43 7.52 14.40
CA VAL A 114 -18.04 7.95 14.19
C VAL A 114 -17.06 6.94 14.80
N ARG A 115 -17.30 6.52 16.05
CA ARG A 115 -16.43 5.54 16.73
C ARG A 115 -16.37 4.20 16.00
N ALA A 116 -17.48 3.69 15.49
CA ALA A 116 -17.52 2.44 14.74
C ALA A 116 -16.55 2.44 13.54
N ARG A 117 -16.40 3.60 12.88
CA ARG A 117 -15.46 3.77 11.76
C ARG A 117 -14.04 4.12 12.22
N THR A 118 -13.89 4.97 13.24
CA THR A 118 -12.60 5.51 13.66
C THR A 118 -11.79 4.51 14.47
N ILE A 119 -12.43 3.69 15.32
CA ILE A 119 -11.71 2.74 16.18
C ILE A 119 -10.89 1.73 15.37
N PRO A 120 -11.45 1.03 14.36
CA PRO A 120 -10.66 0.07 13.57
C PRO A 120 -9.45 0.70 12.88
N ALA A 121 -9.60 1.92 12.36
CA ALA A 121 -8.49 2.65 11.75
C ALA A 121 -7.40 3.00 12.78
N LEU A 122 -7.80 3.47 13.98
CA LEU A 122 -6.85 3.75 15.06
C LEU A 122 -6.17 2.49 15.59
N GLU A 123 -6.86 1.34 15.61
CA GLU A 123 -6.28 0.07 16.00
C GLU A 123 -5.22 -0.39 14.99
N GLN A 124 -5.50 -0.25 13.69
CA GLN A 124 -4.54 -0.55 12.63
C GLN A 124 -3.27 0.32 12.77
N GLU A 125 -3.43 1.64 12.99
CA GLU A 125 -2.30 2.55 13.20
C GLU A 125 -1.52 2.23 14.48
N ARG A 126 -2.23 1.92 15.58
CA ARG A 126 -1.61 1.47 16.83
C ARG A 126 -0.74 0.25 16.61
N ASP A 127 -1.25 -0.75 15.88
CA ASP A 127 -0.54 -2.00 15.67
C ASP A 127 0.67 -1.82 14.74
N SER A 128 0.54 -0.96 13.72
CA SER A 128 1.67 -0.51 12.87
C SER A 128 2.76 0.19 13.68
N LEU A 129 2.40 1.14 14.55
CA LEU A 129 3.35 1.86 15.39
C LEU A 129 4.05 0.93 16.40
N ARG A 130 3.33 -0.02 16.98
CA ARG A 130 3.91 -1.03 17.88
C ARG A 130 4.91 -1.92 17.17
N ALA A 131 4.61 -2.37 15.96
CA ALA A 131 5.54 -3.15 15.16
C ALA A 131 6.83 -2.37 14.85
N ARG A 132 6.69 -1.09 14.50
CA ARG A 132 7.85 -0.23 14.24
C ARG A 132 8.67 0.06 15.50
N LEU A 133 8.02 0.23 16.65
CA LEU A 133 8.70 0.42 17.92
C LEU A 133 9.51 -0.83 18.31
N ALA A 134 8.90 -2.02 18.19
CA ALA A 134 9.57 -3.28 18.48
C ALA A 134 10.79 -3.51 17.58
N GLU A 135 10.70 -3.15 16.31
CA GLU A 135 11.84 -3.22 15.39
C GLU A 135 12.96 -2.27 15.79
N MET A 136 12.63 -1.02 16.12
CA MET A 136 13.63 -0.04 16.58
C MET A 136 14.28 -0.45 17.91
N GLU A 137 13.51 -1.00 18.85
CA GLU A 137 14.05 -1.53 20.10
C GLU A 137 15.03 -2.67 19.83
N ARG A 138 14.69 -3.58 18.91
CA ARG A 138 15.56 -4.68 18.48
C ARG A 138 16.86 -4.17 17.86
N GLU A 139 16.77 -3.25 16.91
CA GLU A 139 17.94 -2.62 16.28
C GLU A 139 18.82 -1.92 17.31
N ASN A 140 18.21 -1.18 18.25
CA ASN A 140 18.94 -0.46 19.27
C ASN A 140 19.68 -1.43 20.22
N THR A 141 19.03 -2.52 20.65
CA THR A 141 19.69 -3.54 21.47
C THR A 141 20.90 -4.18 20.76
N GLU A 142 20.79 -4.41 19.45
CA GLU A 142 21.89 -4.98 18.66
C GLU A 142 23.04 -3.98 18.50
N LEU A 143 22.73 -2.71 18.20
CA LEU A 143 23.73 -1.65 18.11
C LEU A 143 24.42 -1.42 19.46
N TYR A 144 23.70 -1.45 20.58
CA TYR A 144 24.30 -1.35 21.91
C TYR A 144 25.27 -2.50 22.16
N ARG A 145 24.92 -3.73 21.76
CA ARG A 145 25.80 -4.90 21.86
C ARG A 145 27.08 -4.70 21.04
N GLU A 146 26.94 -4.25 19.79
CA GLU A 146 28.07 -3.98 18.90
C GLU A 146 29.01 -2.90 19.47
N VAL A 147 28.45 -1.82 20.01
CA VAL A 147 29.23 -0.76 20.66
C VAL A 147 30.02 -1.30 21.85
N GLN A 148 29.41 -2.12 22.71
CA GLN A 148 30.10 -2.72 23.84
C GLN A 148 31.24 -3.66 23.41
N GLU A 149 31.01 -4.47 22.37
CA GLU A 149 32.04 -5.35 21.81
C GLU A 149 33.21 -4.54 21.23
N ASN A 150 32.92 -3.45 20.51
CA ASN A 150 33.92 -2.54 19.95
C ASN A 150 34.73 -1.83 21.03
N VAL A 151 34.09 -1.35 22.10
CA VAL A 151 34.78 -0.74 23.25
C VAL A 151 35.70 -1.76 23.91
N ALA A 152 35.22 -2.98 24.18
CA ALA A 152 36.03 -4.03 24.79
C ALA A 152 37.19 -4.51 23.88
N ALA A 153 37.01 -4.45 22.56
CA ALA A 153 38.09 -4.75 21.61
C ALA A 153 39.14 -3.62 21.60
N ARG A 154 38.70 -2.37 21.65
CA ARG A 154 39.58 -1.20 21.73
C ARG A 154 40.41 -1.21 23.03
N ASP A 155 39.79 -1.45 24.18
CA ASP A 155 40.50 -1.50 25.46
C ASP A 155 41.61 -2.58 25.46
N ARG A 156 41.34 -3.73 24.84
CA ARG A 156 42.33 -4.79 24.64
C ARG A 156 43.48 -4.36 23.73
N ALA A 157 43.18 -3.65 22.64
CA ALA A 157 44.18 -3.13 21.73
C ALA A 157 45.04 -2.04 22.39
N ASP A 158 44.43 -1.14 23.16
CA ASP A 158 45.11 -0.07 23.89
C ASP A 158 46.04 -0.66 24.97
N THR A 159 45.59 -1.68 25.70
CA THR A 159 46.42 -2.41 26.69
C THR A 159 47.64 -3.05 26.03
N LYS A 160 47.44 -3.77 24.91
CA LYS A 160 48.53 -4.40 24.17
C LYS A 160 49.51 -3.38 23.61
N THR A 161 49.01 -2.23 23.16
CA THR A 161 49.84 -1.13 22.66
C THR A 161 50.70 -0.54 23.78
N ALA A 162 50.13 -0.36 24.97
CA ALA A 162 50.87 0.09 26.15
C ALA A 162 51.97 -0.91 26.56
N GLU A 163 51.70 -2.21 26.53
CA GLU A 163 52.69 -3.26 26.78
C GLU A 163 53.86 -3.21 25.77
N ILE A 164 53.55 -3.02 24.48
CA ILE A 164 54.55 -2.89 23.43
C ILE A 164 55.41 -1.64 23.63
N PHE A 165 54.80 -0.50 23.99
CA PHE A 165 55.56 0.71 24.28
C PHE A 165 56.46 0.56 25.51
N ALA A 166 55.97 -0.06 26.58
CA ALA A 166 56.79 -0.35 27.76
C ALA A 166 58.00 -1.25 27.41
N PHE A 167 57.82 -2.23 26.53
CA PHE A 167 58.91 -3.06 26.03
C PHE A 167 59.93 -2.27 25.18
N PHE A 168 59.46 -1.36 24.31
CA PHE A 168 60.35 -0.49 23.56
C PHE A 168 61.15 0.45 24.46
N ASP A 169 60.53 1.00 25.52
CA ASP A 169 61.22 1.82 26.50
C ASP A 169 62.32 1.04 27.23
N GLU A 170 62.07 -0.24 27.55
CA GLU A 170 63.09 -1.13 28.13
C GLU A 170 64.26 -1.40 27.15
N ILE A 171 63.97 -1.70 25.89
CA ILE A 171 65.00 -1.87 24.86
C ILE A 171 65.81 -0.58 24.72
N HIS A 172 65.15 0.57 24.65
CA HIS A 172 65.82 1.85 24.49
C HIS A 172 66.71 2.19 25.69
N ALA A 173 66.30 1.86 26.91
CA ALA A 173 67.15 1.97 28.10
C ALA A 173 68.41 1.10 27.98
N LYS A 174 68.26 -0.18 27.64
CA LYS A 174 69.38 -1.10 27.40
C LYS A 174 70.28 -0.66 26.25
N TRP A 175 69.71 -0.07 25.20
CA TRP A 175 70.46 0.48 24.07
C TRP A 175 71.34 1.65 24.47
N LYS A 176 70.89 2.51 25.40
CA LYS A 176 71.70 3.61 25.93
C LYS A 176 72.85 3.15 26.81
N GLU A 177 72.71 1.99 27.46
CA GLU A 177 73.75 1.41 28.31
C GLU A 177 74.84 0.66 27.52
N LEU A 178 74.63 0.42 26.22
CA LEU A 178 75.65 -0.19 25.38
C LEU A 178 76.87 0.74 25.25
N PRO A 179 78.09 0.23 25.43
CA PRO A 179 79.32 1.02 25.29
C PRO A 179 79.62 1.21 23.80
N ILE A 180 78.85 2.10 23.17
CA ILE A 180 78.95 2.38 21.72
C ILE A 180 80.34 2.90 21.38
N GLU A 181 80.97 3.66 22.27
CA GLU A 181 82.35 4.14 22.10
C GLU A 181 83.37 2.99 22.08
N ASP A 182 83.21 1.99 22.95
CA ASP A 182 84.10 0.81 22.98
C ASP A 182 83.90 -0.06 21.73
N VAL A 183 82.65 -0.21 21.27
CA VAL A 183 82.34 -0.95 20.04
C VAL A 183 82.87 -0.21 18.81
N GLN A 184 82.78 1.11 18.77
CA GLN A 184 83.35 1.94 17.70
C GLN A 184 84.88 1.88 17.71
N ALA A 185 85.51 1.98 18.89
CA ALA A 185 86.95 1.84 19.04
C ALA A 185 87.44 0.46 18.59
N TRP A 186 86.73 -0.61 18.98
CA TRP A 186 87.03 -1.98 18.53
C TRP A 186 86.85 -2.13 17.02
N THR A 187 85.82 -1.53 16.44
CA THR A 187 85.57 -1.58 14.99
C THR A 187 86.64 -0.83 14.21
N LEU A 188 87.10 0.33 14.69
CA LEU A 188 88.21 1.08 14.10
C LEU A 188 89.52 0.29 14.19
N LEU A 189 89.84 -0.28 15.34
CA LEU A 189 91.01 -1.16 15.51
C LEU A 189 90.98 -2.38 14.58
N THR A 190 89.81 -2.98 14.40
CA THR A 190 89.66 -4.15 13.53
C THR A 190 89.75 -3.77 12.05
N ALA A 191 89.22 -2.61 11.67
CA ALA A 191 89.36 -2.07 10.31
C ALA A 191 90.80 -1.67 9.99
N GLU A 192 91.50 -1.02 10.93
CA GLU A 192 92.92 -0.66 10.79
C GLU A 192 93.81 -1.90 10.68
N THR A 193 93.54 -2.93 11.48
CA THR A 193 94.27 -4.22 11.38
C THR A 193 93.96 -4.97 10.09
N GLN A 194 92.72 -4.92 9.56
CA GLN A 194 92.40 -5.46 8.23
C GLN A 194 93.07 -4.69 7.08
N SER A 195 93.10 -3.37 7.14
CA SER A 195 93.84 -2.54 6.16
C SER A 195 95.35 -2.73 6.26
N ALA A 196 95.89 -3.03 7.44
CA ALA A 196 97.31 -3.37 7.62
C ALA A 196 97.66 -4.77 7.09
N VAL A 197 96.70 -5.71 7.08
CA VAL A 197 96.88 -7.07 6.56
C VAL A 197 96.74 -7.14 5.03
N ASN A 198 95.99 -6.22 4.40
CA ASN A 198 95.89 -6.10 2.94
C ASN A 198 96.00 -4.61 2.52
N PRO A 199 97.21 -4.11 2.21
CA PRO A 199 97.34 -2.77 1.63
C PRO A 199 96.78 -2.76 0.19
N PRO A 200 96.18 -1.65 -0.27
CA PRO A 200 95.77 -1.52 -1.67
C PRO A 200 97.00 -1.52 -2.60
N PRO A 201 96.85 -1.94 -3.87
CA PRO A 201 97.97 -2.14 -4.81
C PRO A 201 98.75 -0.86 -5.14
#